data_AF-A0A6C0GK22-F1
#
_entry.id   AF-A0A6C0GK22-F1
#
_cell.length_a   1.000
_cell.length_b   1.000
_cell.length_c   1.000
_cell.angle_alpha   90.00
_cell.angle_beta   90.00
_cell.angle_gamma   90.00
#
_symmetry.space_group_name_H-M   'P 1'
#
loop_
_entity.id
_entity.type
_entity.pdbx_description
1 polymer ?
#
loop_
_entity_poly.entity_id
_entity_poly.type
_entity_poly.pdbx_seq_one_letter_code
_entity_poly.pdbx_strand_id
1 'polypeptide(L)'
;MLKQIIHLLLLVFLSVQLSNGQTIELDSCGTDINPVLNSYEIDYFKNVLFKEHVSTKEFNFKGKKLAFFRCTEGFLLKNKYFEHLKFSHKRPRGIHVLSLNNKNKLGGYDAIIIIDCKTINDKVLLEEFQQYLQSK
;
A
#
# COMPACT_ATOMS: atom_id res chain seq x y z
N MET A 1 -39.84 29.90 20.09
CA MET A 1 -39.28 28.68 20.72
C MET A 1 -39.18 27.50 19.74
N LEU A 2 -40.27 27.02 19.12
CA LEU A 2 -40.22 25.86 18.20
C LEU A 2 -39.22 26.00 17.04
N LYS A 3 -39.14 27.17 16.40
CA LYS A 3 -38.18 27.43 15.30
C LYS A 3 -36.71 27.37 15.73
N GLN A 4 -36.41 27.73 16.98
CA GLN A 4 -35.05 27.68 17.54
C GLN A 4 -34.65 26.23 17.85
N ILE A 5 -35.59 25.42 18.35
CA ILE A 5 -35.39 23.99 18.59
C ILE A 5 -35.10 23.26 17.27
N ILE A 6 -35.84 23.58 16.20
CA ILE A 6 -35.63 22.99 14.87
C ILE A 6 -34.24 23.37 14.30
N HIS A 7 -33.81 24.64 14.44
CA HIS A 7 -32.49 25.06 13.99
C HIS A 7 -31.36 24.37 14.76
N LEU A 8 -31.53 24.19 16.07
CA LEU A 8 -30.56 23.49 16.91
C LEU A 8 -30.44 22.01 16.52
N LEU A 9 -31.57 21.34 16.27
CA LEU A 9 -31.59 19.94 15.81
C LEU A 9 -30.94 19.78 14.43
N LEU A 10 -31.13 20.75 13.53
CA LEU A 10 -30.52 20.72 12.19
C LEU A 10 -28.98 20.89 12.26
N LEU A 11 -28.49 21.76 13.14
CA LEU A 11 -27.07 21.96 13.39
C LEU A 11 -26.39 20.72 13.99
N VAL A 12 -27.07 20.04 14.93
CA VAL A 12 -26.58 18.78 15.51
C VAL A 12 -26.59 17.65 14.47
N PHE A 13 -27.58 17.60 13.59
CA PHE A 13 -27.61 16.60 12.51
C PHE A 13 -26.46 16.80 11.51
N LEU A 14 -26.15 18.05 11.17
CA LEU A 14 -25.04 18.39 10.27
C LEU A 14 -23.66 18.09 10.90
N SER A 15 -23.50 18.26 12.21
CA SER A 15 -22.23 17.95 12.89
C SER A 15 -21.95 16.45 12.99
N VAL A 16 -22.98 15.60 13.07
CA VAL A 16 -22.80 14.13 13.08
C VAL A 16 -22.34 13.60 11.71
N GLN A 17 -22.71 14.26 10.61
CA GLN A 17 -22.28 13.87 9.26
C GLN A 17 -20.82 14.26 8.95
N LEU A 18 -20.25 15.23 9.67
CA LEU A 18 -18.87 15.70 9.49
C LEU A 18 -17.83 14.79 10.15
N SER A 19 -18.24 13.83 10.99
CA SER A 19 -17.35 12.97 11.78
C SER A 19 -16.99 11.63 11.11
N ASN A 20 -17.41 11.38 9.88
CA ASN A 20 -16.88 10.26 9.10
C ASN A 20 -15.49 10.59 8.55
N GLY A 21 -14.55 10.91 9.44
CA GLY A 21 -13.13 10.86 9.11
C GLY A 21 -12.82 9.41 8.78
N GLN A 22 -12.60 9.11 7.49
CA GLN A 22 -12.26 7.77 7.01
C GLN A 22 -10.95 7.33 7.68
N THR A 23 -11.05 6.64 8.82
CA THR A 23 -9.94 5.92 9.40
C THR A 23 -9.66 4.76 8.45
N ILE A 24 -8.58 4.83 7.68
CA ILE A 24 -8.13 3.65 6.95
C ILE A 24 -7.84 2.58 8.01
N GLU A 25 -8.64 1.51 7.99
CA GLU A 25 -8.45 0.35 8.86
C GLU A 25 -7.19 -0.40 8.44
N LEU A 26 -6.05 0.09 8.92
CA LEU A 26 -4.75 -0.59 8.82
C LEU A 26 -4.79 -2.00 9.44
N ASP A 27 -5.76 -2.28 10.32
CA ASP A 27 -5.96 -3.60 10.91
C ASP A 27 -6.41 -4.67 9.92
N SER A 28 -7.01 -4.26 8.81
CA SER A 28 -7.38 -5.13 7.69
C SER A 28 -6.28 -5.29 6.64
N CYS A 29 -5.10 -4.68 6.86
CA CYS A 29 -3.93 -4.77 5.98
C CYS A 29 -2.88 -5.75 6.53
N GLY A 30 -2.28 -6.57 5.68
CA GLY A 30 -1.22 -7.50 6.07
C GLY A 30 -1.72 -8.71 6.87
N THR A 31 -2.98 -9.09 6.72
CA THR A 31 -3.61 -10.20 7.43
C THR A 31 -3.11 -11.58 6.97
N ASP A 32 -2.40 -11.63 5.84
CA ASP A 32 -1.84 -12.84 5.25
C ASP A 32 -0.50 -12.57 4.53
N ILE A 33 0.10 -13.62 3.98
CA ILE A 33 1.35 -13.57 3.20
C ILE A 33 1.12 -13.64 1.68
N ASN A 34 -0.13 -13.65 1.21
CA ASN A 34 -0.46 -13.77 -0.20
C ASN A 34 0.08 -12.54 -0.96
N PRO A 35 0.88 -12.73 -2.03
CA PRO A 35 1.41 -11.61 -2.80
C PRO A 35 0.33 -10.82 -3.56
N VAL A 36 -0.90 -11.32 -3.67
CA VAL A 36 -2.04 -10.56 -4.19
C VAL A 36 -2.70 -9.77 -3.06
N LEU A 37 -2.99 -8.51 -3.34
CA LEU A 37 -3.60 -7.61 -2.37
C LEU A 37 -5.09 -7.88 -2.18
N ASN A 38 -5.56 -7.70 -0.94
CA ASN A 38 -6.98 -7.58 -0.62
C ASN A 38 -7.50 -6.15 -0.90
N SER A 39 -8.81 -5.93 -0.77
CA SER A 39 -9.43 -4.63 -1.05
C SER A 39 -8.92 -3.51 -0.14
N TYR A 40 -8.69 -3.79 1.15
CA TYR A 40 -8.21 -2.82 2.14
C TYR A 40 -6.77 -2.39 1.86
N GLU A 41 -5.92 -3.34 1.49
CA GLU A 41 -4.52 -3.10 1.13
C GLU A 41 -4.42 -2.26 -0.16
N ILE A 42 -5.27 -2.54 -1.15
CA ILE A 42 -5.37 -1.73 -2.37
C ILE A 42 -5.78 -0.30 -2.04
N ASP A 43 -6.79 -0.14 -1.18
CA ASP A 43 -7.26 1.17 -0.75
C ASP A 43 -6.17 1.96 -0.03
N TYR A 44 -5.47 1.31 0.90
CA TYR A 44 -4.32 1.88 1.61
C TYR A 44 -3.24 2.36 0.64
N PHE A 45 -2.84 1.55 -0.34
CA PHE A 45 -1.83 1.98 -1.30
C PHE A 45 -2.28 3.18 -2.12
N LYS A 46 -3.54 3.20 -2.59
CA LYS A 46 -4.06 4.30 -3.43
C LYS A 46 -4.24 5.61 -2.66
N ASN A 47 -4.81 5.51 -1.46
CA ASN A 47 -5.31 6.68 -0.74
C ASN A 47 -4.36 7.16 0.36
N VAL A 48 -3.46 6.30 0.83
CA VAL A 48 -2.51 6.61 1.91
C VAL A 48 -1.09 6.62 1.38
N LEU A 49 -0.56 5.45 1.02
CA LEU A 49 0.87 5.34 0.73
C LEU A 49 1.26 6.12 -0.52
N PHE A 50 0.44 6.09 -1.57
CA PHE A 50 0.74 6.76 -2.84
C PHE A 50 -0.15 7.95 -3.16
N LYS A 51 -0.77 8.55 -2.13
CA LYS A 51 -1.69 9.69 -2.30
C LYS A 51 -1.10 10.82 -3.16
N GLU A 52 0.20 11.09 -2.99
CA GLU A 52 0.93 12.16 -3.67
C GLU A 52 1.74 11.68 -4.90
N HIS A 53 1.80 10.38 -5.16
CA HIS A 53 2.57 9.81 -6.27
C HIS A 53 1.68 9.59 -7.50
N VAL A 54 1.74 10.51 -8.46
CA VAL A 54 0.90 10.45 -9.67
C VAL A 54 1.14 9.19 -10.50
N SER A 55 2.40 8.78 -10.67
CA SER A 55 2.79 7.63 -11.49
C SER A 55 2.29 6.28 -10.95
N THR A 56 1.97 6.19 -9.67
CA THR A 56 1.50 4.95 -9.04
C THR A 56 -0.03 4.89 -8.94
N LYS A 57 -0.74 6.00 -9.18
CA LYS A 57 -2.22 6.02 -9.26
C LYS A 57 -2.76 5.26 -10.47
N GLU A 58 -2.00 5.22 -11.55
CA GLU A 58 -2.39 4.53 -12.79
C GLU A 58 -2.17 3.01 -12.72
N PHE A 59 -1.38 2.53 -11.76
CA PHE A 59 -1.15 1.11 -11.60
C PHE A 59 -2.40 0.41 -11.05
N ASN A 60 -2.97 -0.51 -11.84
CA ASN A 60 -4.09 -1.33 -11.41
C ASN A 60 -3.61 -2.50 -10.55
N PHE A 61 -3.73 -2.37 -9.23
CA PHE A 61 -3.37 -3.40 -8.26
C PHE A 61 -4.25 -4.65 -8.26
N LYS A 62 -5.47 -4.59 -8.82
CA LYS A 62 -6.45 -5.68 -8.70
C LYS A 62 -5.92 -6.96 -9.36
N GLY A 63 -5.80 -8.03 -8.58
CA GLY A 63 -5.33 -9.33 -9.04
C GLY A 63 -3.85 -9.38 -9.43
N LYS A 64 -3.06 -8.34 -9.08
CA LYS A 64 -1.63 -8.30 -9.35
C LYS A 64 -0.85 -8.97 -8.23
N LYS A 65 0.18 -9.73 -8.62
CA LYS A 65 1.10 -10.39 -7.70
C LYS A 65 2.27 -9.44 -7.41
N LEU A 66 2.41 -9.01 -6.16
CA LEU A 66 3.34 -7.97 -5.75
C LEU A 66 4.40 -8.50 -4.80
N ALA A 67 5.63 -8.01 -4.97
CA ALA A 67 6.71 -8.21 -4.02
C ALA A 67 6.88 -6.95 -3.18
N PHE A 68 7.40 -7.11 -1.96
CA PHE A 68 7.50 -6.02 -1.00
C PHE A 68 8.95 -5.86 -0.56
N PHE A 69 9.50 -4.66 -0.73
CA PHE A 69 10.90 -4.33 -0.52
C PHE A 69 11.05 -3.12 0.38
N ARG A 70 11.94 -3.25 1.36
CA ARG A 70 12.33 -2.17 2.26
C ARG A 70 13.86 -2.05 2.26
N CYS A 71 14.39 -0.86 1.96
CA CYS A 71 15.85 -0.69 1.81
C CYS A 71 16.70 -1.11 3.02
N THR A 72 16.14 -1.11 4.23
CA THR A 72 16.89 -1.51 5.43
C THR A 72 16.91 -3.03 5.66
N GLU A 73 16.02 -3.79 5.03
CA GLU A 73 15.77 -5.21 5.36
C GLU A 73 15.63 -6.12 4.13
N GLY A 74 15.55 -5.55 2.93
CA GLY A 74 15.38 -6.29 1.69
C GLY A 74 13.92 -6.68 1.44
N PHE A 75 13.74 -7.86 0.84
CA PHE A 75 12.42 -8.40 0.51
C PHE A 75 11.72 -9.01 1.72
N LEU A 76 10.45 -8.66 1.89
CA LEU A 76 9.63 -9.03 3.02
C LEU A 76 8.39 -9.81 2.58
N LEU A 77 7.87 -10.64 3.49
CA LEU A 77 6.51 -11.16 3.38
C LEU A 77 5.50 -10.01 3.54
N LYS A 78 4.33 -10.14 2.92
CA LYS A 78 3.30 -9.08 2.91
C LYS A 78 2.92 -8.62 4.33
N ASN A 79 2.61 -9.56 5.22
CA ASN A 79 2.29 -9.26 6.62
C ASN A 79 3.40 -8.45 7.32
N LYS A 80 4.66 -8.87 7.19
CA LYS A 80 5.82 -8.16 7.75
C LYS A 80 6.00 -6.78 7.17
N TYR A 81 5.82 -6.63 5.86
CA TYR A 81 5.82 -5.33 5.22
C TYR A 81 4.77 -4.39 5.82
N PHE A 82 3.53 -4.85 6.01
CA PHE A 82 2.47 -4.06 6.62
C PHE A 82 2.68 -3.80 8.11
N GLU A 83 3.28 -4.71 8.88
CA GLU A 83 3.73 -4.43 10.25
C GLU A 83 4.62 -3.19 10.28
N HIS A 84 5.60 -3.07 9.36
CA HIS A 84 6.47 -1.89 9.29
C HIS A 84 5.75 -0.59 8.90
N LEU A 85 4.65 -0.69 8.16
CA LEU A 85 3.84 0.47 7.79
C LEU A 85 3.01 1.02 8.95
N LYS A 86 2.62 0.18 9.93
CA LYS A 86 1.84 0.61 11.10
C LYS A 86 2.63 1.51 12.06
N PHE A 87 3.94 1.31 12.18
CA PHE A 87 4.75 1.93 13.23
C PHE A 87 5.58 3.15 12.80
N SER A 88 5.49 3.59 11.54
CA SER A 88 6.45 4.58 11.05
C SER A 88 5.90 5.44 9.92
N HIS A 89 6.26 6.73 9.93
CA HIS A 89 5.99 7.66 8.83
C HIS A 89 6.93 7.31 7.67
N LYS A 90 6.58 6.28 6.90
CA LYS A 90 7.42 5.79 5.80
C LYS A 90 7.24 6.66 4.57
N ARG A 91 8.36 6.92 3.89
CA ARG A 91 8.33 7.60 2.60
C ARG A 91 8.20 6.55 1.50
N PRO A 92 7.06 6.47 0.80
CA PRO A 92 7.00 5.71 -0.45
C PRO A 92 8.15 6.14 -1.37
N ARG A 93 8.87 5.18 -1.95
CA ARG A 93 9.69 5.49 -3.13
C ARG A 93 8.84 5.36 -4.38
N GLY A 94 8.04 4.30 -4.46
CA GLY A 94 7.18 4.04 -5.60
C GLY A 94 7.04 2.55 -5.89
N ILE A 95 6.72 2.27 -7.14
CA ILE A 95 6.45 0.94 -7.67
C ILE A 95 7.42 0.70 -8.82
N HIS A 96 8.11 -0.43 -8.81
CA HIS A 96 8.86 -0.91 -9.97
C HIS A 96 8.04 -1.96 -10.71
N VAL A 97 7.47 -1.59 -11.86
CA VAL A 97 6.65 -2.50 -12.69
C VAL A 97 7.55 -3.42 -13.50
N LEU A 98 7.32 -4.72 -13.40
CA LEU A 98 8.16 -5.71 -14.06
C LEU A 98 7.80 -5.84 -15.55
N SER A 99 8.82 -5.88 -16.39
CA SER A 99 8.66 -6.26 -17.81
C SER A 99 8.15 -7.70 -17.92
N LEU A 100 7.57 -8.06 -19.05
CA LEU A 100 7.07 -9.43 -19.29
C LEU A 100 8.17 -10.49 -19.09
N ASN A 101 9.40 -10.18 -19.53
CA ASN A 101 10.54 -11.08 -19.34
C ASN A 101 10.87 -11.27 -17.85
N ASN A 102 10.90 -10.18 -17.07
CA ASN A 102 11.19 -10.24 -15.64
C ASN A 102 10.07 -10.92 -14.87
N LYS A 103 8.81 -10.66 -15.23
CA LYS A 103 7.64 -11.35 -14.66
C LYS A 103 7.75 -12.86 -14.82
N ASN A 104 8.09 -13.33 -16.01
CA ASN A 104 8.23 -14.77 -16.28
C ASN A 104 9.37 -15.40 -15.46
N LYS A 105 10.51 -14.70 -15.36
CA LYS A 105 11.67 -15.16 -14.58
C LYS A 105 11.43 -15.18 -13.07
N LEU A 106 10.66 -14.21 -12.57
CA LEU A 106 10.48 -13.97 -11.15
C LEU A 106 9.17 -14.56 -10.63
N GLY A 107 8.71 -15.69 -11.19
CA GLY A 107 7.56 -16.43 -10.64
C GLY A 107 6.21 -15.74 -10.82
N GLY A 108 6.05 -14.95 -11.88
CA GLY A 108 4.78 -14.35 -12.28
C GLY A 108 4.43 -13.05 -11.54
N TYR A 109 5.37 -12.42 -10.84
CA TYR A 109 5.13 -11.14 -10.17
C TYR A 109 4.98 -9.99 -11.18
N ASP A 110 4.07 -9.07 -10.89
CA ASP A 110 3.75 -7.93 -11.75
C ASP A 110 4.55 -6.67 -11.38
N ALA A 111 4.84 -6.46 -10.10
CA ALA A 111 5.55 -5.27 -9.63
C ALA A 111 6.18 -5.45 -8.24
N ILE A 112 7.06 -4.52 -7.89
CA ILE A 112 7.74 -4.42 -6.59
C ILE A 112 7.32 -3.12 -5.87
N ILE A 113 6.72 -3.32 -4.70
CA ILE A 113 6.60 -2.51 -3.48
C ILE A 113 7.87 -1.85 -2.93
N ILE A 114 8.20 -0.56 -3.12
CA ILE A 114 9.46 0.00 -2.56
C ILE A 114 9.21 1.12 -1.53
N ILE A 115 9.72 0.93 -0.31
CA ILE A 115 9.70 1.93 0.78
C ILE A 115 11.08 2.19 1.38
N ASP A 116 11.23 3.35 2.02
CA ASP A 116 12.42 3.76 2.78
C ASP A 116 13.72 3.84 1.97
N CYS A 117 13.60 4.03 0.66
CA CYS A 117 14.73 4.05 -0.25
C CYS A 117 15.02 5.46 -0.78
N LYS A 118 16.17 6.03 -0.42
CA LYS A 118 16.69 7.29 -1.04
C LYS A 118 17.13 7.09 -2.48
N THR A 119 17.81 5.99 -2.75
CA THR A 119 18.23 5.53 -4.09
C THR A 119 18.27 4.00 -4.09
N ILE A 120 17.88 3.39 -5.21
CA ILE A 120 18.09 1.96 -5.46
C ILE A 120 18.30 1.74 -6.96
N ASN A 121 19.20 0.83 -7.29
CA ASN A 121 19.47 0.43 -8.67
C ASN A 121 18.55 -0.73 -9.03
N ASP A 122 17.83 -0.62 -10.14
CA ASP A 122 16.87 -1.62 -10.59
C ASP A 122 17.51 -3.00 -10.82
N LYS A 123 18.75 -3.06 -11.33
CA LYS A 123 19.46 -4.33 -11.53
C LYS A 123 19.72 -5.03 -10.19
N VAL A 124 20.20 -4.29 -9.20
CA VAL A 124 20.45 -4.82 -7.84
C VAL A 124 19.15 -5.29 -7.20
N LEU A 125 18.08 -4.49 -7.32
CA LEU A 125 16.75 -4.86 -6.81
C LEU A 125 16.25 -6.18 -7.40
N LEU A 126 16.41 -6.37 -8.73
CA LEU A 126 15.98 -7.59 -9.41
C LEU A 126 16.83 -8.80 -9.04
N GLU A 127 18.14 -8.62 -8.87
CA GLU A 127 19.06 -9.67 -8.41
C GLU A 127 18.74 -10.11 -6.98
N GLU A 128 18.53 -9.17 -6.07
CA GLU A 128 18.10 -9.47 -4.70
C GLU A 128 16.75 -10.18 -4.68
N PHE A 129 15.81 -9.78 -5.57
CA PHE A 129 14.52 -10.43 -5.62
C PHE A 129 14.64 -11.88 -6.09
N GLN A 130 15.47 -12.12 -7.10
CA GLN A 130 15.73 -13.47 -7.58
C GLN A 130 16.32 -14.37 -6.49
N GLN A 131 17.28 -13.85 -5.71
CA GLN A 131 17.85 -14.58 -4.57
C GLN A 131 16.81 -14.87 -3.49
N TYR A 132 15.97 -13.89 -3.16
CA TYR A 132 14.88 -14.06 -2.20
C TYR A 132 13.88 -15.14 -2.62
N LEU A 133 13.60 -15.29 -3.92
CA LEU A 133 12.72 -16.35 -4.40
C LEU A 133 13.35 -17.74 -4.31
N GLN A 134 14.68 -17.83 -4.34
CA GLN A 134 15.41 -19.10 -4.23
C GLN A 134 15.59 -19.56 -2.78
N SER A 135 15.42 -18.68 -1.80
CA SER A 135 15.57 -18.98 -0.37
C SER A 135 14.26 -19.39 0.31
N LYS A 136 13.14 -19.41 -0.43
CA LYS A 136 11.82 -19.87 0.03
C LYS A 136 11.56 -21.32 -0.35
#